data_AF-A0A1Y5G7Y6-F1
#
_entry.id   AF-A0A1Y5G7Y6-F1
#
_cell.length_a   1.000
_cell.length_b   1.000
_cell.length_c   1.000
_cell.angle_alpha   90.00
_cell.angle_beta   90.00
_cell.angle_gamma   90.00
#
_symmetry.space_group_name_H-M   'P 1'
#
loop_
_entity.id
_entity.type
_entity.pdbx_description
1 polymer ?
#
loop_
_entity_poly.entity_id
_entity_poly.type
_entity_poly.pdbx_seq_one_letter_code
_entity_poly.pdbx_strand_id
1 'polypeptide(L)'
;MKTPIDSLVRVHSWKLDEAQQKLSDLEALSLKLKQDLAKLDQEVVKEQEFASQHPDVAQTYPAYAEAARERRKRLETSIKEVMTLKAVAKQELHEIYQDLKKYEEAQANDIRRQQDVIKKKEQAAYDEMGIQQYRRRKISEN
;
A
#
# COMPACT_ATOMS: atom_id res chain seq x y z
N MET A 1 19.96 -5.24 -20.20
CA MET A 1 20.97 -5.03 -19.15
C MET A 1 20.23 -4.43 -17.97
N LYS A 2 20.33 -4.96 -16.74
CA LYS A 2 19.62 -4.36 -15.60
C LYS A 2 20.24 -3.00 -15.30
N THR A 3 19.41 -1.96 -15.25
CA THR A 3 19.83 -0.59 -15.04
C THR A 3 19.68 -0.21 -13.56
N PRO A 4 20.37 0.84 -13.08
CA PRO A 4 20.15 1.36 -11.73
C PRO A 4 18.68 1.71 -11.46
N ILE A 5 17.93 2.09 -12.49
CA ILE A 5 16.51 2.43 -12.36
C ILE A 5 15.61 1.22 -12.16
N ASP A 6 15.96 0.05 -12.71
CA ASP A 6 15.25 -1.21 -12.44
C ASP A 6 15.32 -1.59 -10.94
N SER A 7 16.45 -1.31 -10.30
CA SER A 7 16.64 -1.53 -8.87
C SER A 7 15.79 -0.57 -8.03
N LEU A 8 15.68 0.69 -8.43
CA LEU A 8 14.85 1.69 -7.75
C LEU A 8 13.36 1.33 -7.83
N VAL A 9 12.87 0.98 -9.02
CA VAL A 9 11.49 0.51 -9.21
C VAL A 9 11.20 -0.67 -8.27
N ARG A 10 12.08 -1.67 -8.25
CA ARG A 10 11.91 -2.85 -7.38
C ARG A 10 11.82 -2.49 -5.90
N VAL A 11 12.73 -1.65 -5.40
CA VAL A 11 12.73 -1.24 -3.99
C VAL A 11 11.45 -0.48 -3.66
N HIS A 12 11.00 0.41 -4.54
CA HIS A 12 9.78 1.19 -4.31
C HIS A 12 8.50 0.34 -4.43
N SER A 13 8.45 -0.67 -5.30
CA SER A 13 7.35 -1.64 -5.33
C SER A 13 7.25 -2.40 -4.01
N TRP A 14 8.37 -2.88 -3.47
CA TRP A 14 8.37 -3.56 -2.18
C TRP A 14 7.91 -2.64 -1.03
N LYS A 15 8.37 -1.38 -1.01
CA LYS A 15 7.89 -0.38 -0.04
C LYS A 15 6.39 -0.12 -0.18
N LEU A 16 5.86 -0.14 -1.41
CA LEU A 16 4.42 0.02 -1.65
C LEU A 16 3.65 -1.15 -1.02
N ASP A 17 4.11 -2.37 -1.25
CA ASP A 17 3.50 -3.58 -0.67
C ASP A 17 3.52 -3.54 0.87
N GLU A 18 4.64 -3.13 1.47
CA GLU A 18 4.74 -2.94 2.93
C GLU A 18 3.78 -1.87 3.45
N ALA A 19 3.67 -0.74 2.76
CA ALA A 19 2.75 0.34 3.15
C ALA A 19 1.28 -0.09 3.03
N GLN A 20 0.94 -0.88 2.00
CA GLN A 20 -0.39 -1.47 1.86
C GLN A 20 -0.70 -2.46 2.98
N GLN A 21 0.27 -3.33 3.32
CA GLN A 21 0.12 -4.28 4.43
C GLN A 21 -0.09 -3.53 5.76
N LYS A 22 0.73 -2.52 6.05
CA LYS A 22 0.60 -1.68 7.26
C LYS A 22 -0.78 -1.04 7.35
N LEU A 23 -1.29 -0.49 6.24
CA LEU A 23 -2.62 0.11 6.21
C LEU A 23 -3.72 -0.94 6.46
N SER A 24 -3.61 -2.11 5.85
CA SER A 24 -4.54 -3.23 6.04
C SER A 24 -4.57 -3.70 7.51
N ASP A 25 -3.41 -3.82 8.15
CA ASP A 25 -3.31 -4.23 9.55
C ASP A 25 -3.98 -3.21 10.49
N LEU A 26 -3.79 -1.92 10.23
CA LEU A 26 -4.45 -0.84 10.97
C LEU A 26 -5.96 -0.82 10.73
N GLU A 27 -6.42 -1.15 9.52
CA GLU A 27 -7.84 -1.30 9.20
C GLU A 27 -8.48 -2.45 9.96
N ALA A 28 -7.82 -3.61 10.00
CA ALA A 28 -8.26 -4.77 10.77
C ALA A 28 -8.31 -4.46 12.27
N LEU A 29 -7.28 -3.79 12.81
CA LEU A 29 -7.25 -3.38 14.22
C LEU A 29 -8.39 -2.42 14.55
N SER A 30 -8.63 -1.41 13.69
CA SER A 30 -9.73 -0.47 13.86
C SER A 30 -11.09 -1.17 13.90
N LEU A 31 -11.30 -2.14 13.01
CA LEU A 31 -12.53 -2.93 12.97
C LEU A 31 -12.70 -3.75 14.25
N LYS A 32 -11.65 -4.45 14.70
CA LYS A 32 -11.66 -5.24 15.93
C LYS A 32 -12.01 -4.39 17.14
N LEU A 33 -11.38 -3.22 17.31
CA LEU A 33 -11.66 -2.32 18.44
C LEU A 33 -13.12 -1.82 18.44
N LYS A 34 -13.68 -1.52 17.26
CA LYS A 34 -15.09 -1.13 17.14
C LYS A 34 -16.04 -2.28 17.49
N GLN A 35 -15.70 -3.51 17.10
CA GLN A 35 -16.47 -4.70 17.49
C GLN A 35 -16.39 -4.94 19.00
N ASP A 36 -15.21 -4.78 19.61
CA ASP A 36 -15.04 -4.92 21.05
C ASP A 36 -15.82 -3.85 21.83
N LEU A 37 -15.87 -2.62 21.31
CA LEU A 37 -16.72 -1.57 21.87
C LEU A 37 -18.21 -1.93 21.79
N ALA A 38 -18.70 -2.36 20.63
CA ALA A 38 -20.10 -2.77 20.46
C ALA A 38 -20.47 -3.97 21.37
N LYS A 39 -19.55 -4.93 21.55
CA LYS A 39 -19.75 -6.05 22.48
C LYS A 39 -19.84 -5.57 23.92
N LEU A 40 -18.94 -4.67 24.33
CA LEU A 40 -18.99 -4.08 25.68
C LEU A 40 -20.31 -3.35 25.92
N ASP A 41 -20.81 -2.60 24.93
CA ASP A 41 -22.09 -1.90 25.05
C ASP A 41 -23.25 -2.88 25.26
N GLN A 42 -23.24 -4.02 24.55
CA GLN A 42 -24.23 -5.09 24.74
C GLN A 42 -24.08 -5.80 26.10
N GLU A 43 -22.85 -6.05 26.56
CA GLU A 43 -22.58 -6.64 27.88
C GLU A 43 -23.15 -5.75 29.00
N VAL A 44 -22.94 -4.43 28.91
CA VAL A 44 -23.46 -3.48 29.90
C VAL A 44 -24.98 -3.47 29.96
N VAL A 45 -25.67 -3.50 28.81
CA VAL A 45 -27.14 -3.54 28.79
C VAL A 45 -27.65 -4.83 29.44
N LYS A 46 -27.05 -5.98 29.12
CA LYS A 46 -27.42 -7.27 29.73
C LYS A 46 -27.20 -7.27 31.23
N GLU A 47 -26.08 -6.74 31.70
CA GLU A 47 -25.78 -6.66 33.12
C GLU A 47 -26.76 -5.73 33.86
N GLN A 48 -27.13 -4.61 33.23
CA GLN A 48 -28.13 -3.69 33.77
C GLN A 48 -29.51 -4.36 33.91
N GLU A 49 -29.96 -5.07 32.87
CA GLU A 49 -31.21 -5.82 32.88
C GLU A 49 -31.18 -6.90 33.97
N PHE A 50 -30.09 -7.65 34.06
CA PHE A 50 -29.91 -8.70 35.07
C PHE A 50 -29.98 -8.15 36.50
N ALA A 51 -29.23 -7.08 36.80
CA ALA A 51 -29.23 -6.42 38.09
C ALA A 51 -30.61 -5.84 38.44
N SER A 52 -31.38 -5.37 37.45
CA SER A 52 -32.75 -4.86 37.69
C SER A 52 -33.75 -5.95 38.10
N GLN A 53 -33.51 -7.20 37.69
CA GLN A 53 -34.36 -8.36 37.99
C GLN A 53 -33.94 -9.10 39.28
N HIS A 54 -32.72 -8.86 39.77
CA HIS A 54 -32.12 -9.60 40.87
C HIS A 54 -31.59 -8.63 41.96
N PRO A 55 -32.42 -8.27 42.96
CA PRO A 55 -32.08 -7.27 43.99
C PRO A 55 -30.84 -7.60 44.83
N ASP A 56 -30.54 -8.90 44.97
CA ASP A 56 -29.38 -9.46 45.67
C ASP A 56 -28.04 -9.13 45.00
N VAL A 57 -28.03 -8.99 43.66
CA VAL A 57 -26.84 -8.60 42.87
C VAL A 57 -26.88 -7.12 42.47
N ALA A 58 -28.00 -6.42 42.62
CA ALA A 58 -28.12 -5.00 42.28
C ALA A 58 -27.09 -4.09 42.97
N GLN A 59 -26.60 -4.46 44.16
CA GLN A 59 -25.60 -3.68 44.91
C GLN A 59 -24.21 -3.68 44.25
N THR A 60 -23.87 -4.68 43.43
CA THR A 60 -22.55 -4.78 42.78
C THR A 60 -22.51 -4.09 41.42
N TYR A 61 -23.68 -3.85 40.82
CA TYR A 61 -23.82 -3.23 39.50
C TYR A 61 -23.10 -1.86 39.36
N PRO A 62 -23.15 -0.93 40.34
CA PRO A 62 -22.44 0.35 40.21
C PRO A 62 -20.93 0.20 39.99
N ALA A 63 -20.30 -0.76 40.67
CA ALA A 63 -18.87 -1.04 40.49
C ALA A 63 -18.57 -1.62 39.11
N TYR A 64 -19.42 -2.52 38.61
CA TYR A 64 -19.33 -3.04 37.25
C TYR A 64 -19.49 -1.92 36.21
N ALA A 65 -20.51 -1.07 36.36
CA ALA A 65 -20.80 0.02 35.44
C ALA A 65 -19.63 1.01 35.33
N GLU A 66 -18.98 1.33 36.45
CA GLU A 66 -17.80 2.18 36.45
C GLU A 66 -16.61 1.53 35.73
N ALA A 67 -16.35 0.24 36.00
CA ALA A 67 -15.32 -0.52 35.29
C ALA A 67 -15.58 -0.59 33.77
N ALA A 68 -16.84 -0.76 33.36
CA ALA A 68 -17.25 -0.77 31.97
C ALA A 68 -17.10 0.60 31.30
N ARG A 69 -17.43 1.71 32.00
CA ARG A 69 -17.20 3.08 31.52
C ARG A 69 -15.72 3.34 31.27
N GLU A 70 -14.86 2.95 32.20
CA GLU A 70 -13.41 3.09 32.04
C GLU A 70 -12.87 2.23 30.89
N ARG A 71 -13.38 1.00 30.71
CA ARG A 71 -13.03 0.15 29.56
C ARG A 71 -13.49 0.77 28.24
N ARG A 72 -14.70 1.33 28.19
CA ARG A 72 -15.23 2.05 27.01
C ARG A 72 -14.32 3.22 26.64
N LYS A 73 -13.98 4.07 27.61
CA LYS A 73 -13.08 5.22 27.41
C LYS A 73 -11.73 4.80 26.83
N ARG A 74 -11.14 3.70 27.33
CA ARG A 74 -9.90 3.15 26.76
C ARG A 74 -10.09 2.69 25.32
N LEU A 75 -11.13 1.93 25.00
CA LEU A 75 -11.43 1.50 23.64
C LEU A 75 -11.63 2.67 22.68
N GLU A 76 -12.40 3.68 23.08
CA GLU A 76 -12.62 4.89 22.28
C GLU A 76 -11.31 5.65 22.02
N THR A 77 -10.42 5.71 23.02
CA THR A 77 -9.10 6.34 22.89
C THR A 77 -8.25 5.58 21.89
N SER A 78 -8.16 4.24 22.03
CA SER A 78 -7.43 3.39 21.08
C SER A 78 -8.00 3.46 19.66
N ILE A 79 -9.33 3.55 19.51
CA ILE A 79 -9.97 3.75 18.18
C ILE A 79 -9.51 5.08 17.57
N LYS A 80 -9.50 6.18 18.33
CA LYS A 80 -9.04 7.49 17.85
C LYS A 80 -7.58 7.44 17.43
N GLU A 81 -6.71 6.84 18.25
CA GLU A 81 -5.29 6.66 17.94
C GLU A 81 -5.08 5.88 16.65
N VAL A 82 -5.74 4.72 16.50
CA VAL A 82 -5.64 3.90 15.28
C VAL A 82 -6.17 4.66 14.06
N MET A 83 -7.24 5.46 14.20
CA MET A 83 -7.74 6.28 13.10
C MET A 83 -6.73 7.34 12.66
N THR A 84 -6.02 7.97 13.60
CA THR A 84 -4.91 8.89 13.29
C THR A 84 -3.77 8.15 12.57
N LEU A 85 -3.35 6.99 13.08
CA LEU A 85 -2.31 6.17 12.46
C LEU A 85 -2.69 5.73 11.04
N LYS A 86 -3.97 5.40 10.80
CA LYS A 86 -4.48 5.09 9.45
C LYS A 86 -4.37 6.27 8.51
N ALA A 87 -4.68 7.49 8.98
CA ALA A 87 -4.55 8.68 8.15
C ALA A 87 -3.09 8.92 7.74
N VAL A 88 -2.16 8.75 8.67
CA VAL A 88 -0.71 8.82 8.39
C VAL A 88 -0.29 7.73 7.41
N ALA A 89 -0.66 6.47 7.65
CA ALA A 89 -0.33 5.36 6.75
C ALA A 89 -0.88 5.53 5.33
N LYS A 90 -2.08 6.13 5.18
CA LYS A 90 -2.65 6.48 3.87
C LYS A 90 -1.82 7.54 3.15
N GLN A 91 -1.34 8.54 3.87
CA GLN A 91 -0.49 9.58 3.31
C GLN A 91 0.87 9.00 2.90
N GLU A 92 1.50 8.17 3.75
CA GLU A 92 2.75 7.46 3.43
C GLU A 92 2.58 6.58 2.17
N LEU A 93 1.48 5.81 2.09
CA LEU A 93 1.17 4.98 0.93
C LEU A 93 1.04 5.83 -0.35
N HIS A 94 0.40 6.99 -0.25
CA HIS A 94 0.25 7.91 -1.38
C HIS A 94 1.59 8.45 -1.87
N GLU A 95 2.47 8.86 -0.96
CA GLU A 95 3.81 9.36 -1.28
C GLU A 95 4.67 8.28 -1.94
N ILE A 96 4.68 7.07 -1.39
CA ILE A 96 5.41 5.92 -1.97
C ILE A 96 4.90 5.60 -3.37
N TYR A 97 3.58 5.64 -3.58
CA TYR A 97 2.97 5.42 -4.89
C TYR A 97 3.40 6.47 -5.92
N GLN A 98 3.39 7.76 -5.53
CA GLN A 98 3.85 8.84 -6.40
C GLN A 98 5.31 8.67 -6.79
N ASP A 99 6.17 8.29 -5.84
CA ASP A 99 7.58 8.06 -6.12
C ASP A 99 7.81 6.85 -7.03
N LEU A 100 7.10 5.75 -6.80
CA LEU A 100 7.14 4.59 -7.69
C LEU A 100 6.77 4.99 -9.12
N LYS A 101 5.72 5.79 -9.32
CA LYS A 101 5.30 6.27 -10.64
C LYS A 101 6.38 7.07 -11.36
N LYS A 102 7.09 7.96 -10.64
CA LYS A 102 8.23 8.71 -11.21
C LYS A 102 9.33 7.76 -11.69
N TYR A 103 9.66 6.72 -10.91
CA TYR A 103 10.67 5.74 -11.32
C TYR A 103 10.23 4.87 -12.48
N GLU A 104 8.95 4.46 -12.53
CA GLU A 104 8.39 3.71 -13.66
C GLU A 104 8.45 4.53 -14.97
N GLU A 105 8.10 5.82 -14.92
CA GLU A 105 8.20 6.71 -16.09
C GLU A 105 9.64 6.86 -16.57
N ALA A 106 10.56 7.08 -15.63
CA ALA A 106 11.98 7.20 -15.96
C ALA A 106 12.57 5.88 -16.48
N GLN A 107 12.12 4.73 -15.98
CA GLN A 107 12.46 3.40 -16.53
C GLN A 107 11.95 3.25 -17.96
N ALA A 108 10.68 3.62 -18.22
CA ALA A 108 10.10 3.57 -19.56
C ALA A 108 10.88 4.45 -20.55
N ASN A 109 11.30 5.65 -20.12
CA ASN A 109 12.13 6.54 -20.92
C ASN A 109 13.51 5.95 -21.22
N ASP A 110 14.16 5.30 -20.24
CA ASP A 110 15.44 4.64 -20.44
C ASP A 110 15.33 3.47 -21.44
N ILE A 111 14.29 2.63 -21.29
CA ILE A 111 14.00 1.54 -22.24
C ILE A 111 13.83 2.08 -23.66
N ARG A 112 13.04 3.15 -23.84
CA ARG A 112 12.86 3.79 -25.16
C ARG A 112 14.19 4.28 -25.73
N ARG A 113 15.00 4.96 -24.94
CA ARG A 113 16.32 5.42 -25.36
C ARG A 113 17.22 4.26 -25.80
N GLN A 114 17.23 3.15 -25.07
CA GLN A 114 18.00 1.96 -25.44
C GLN A 114 17.50 1.36 -26.76
N GLN A 115 16.19 1.25 -26.94
CA GLN A 115 15.58 0.77 -28.18
C GLN A 115 15.93 1.66 -29.38
N ASP A 116 15.91 2.98 -29.22
CA ASP A 116 16.25 3.91 -30.29
C ASP A 116 17.72 3.81 -30.69
N VAL A 117 18.63 3.59 -29.72
CA VAL A 117 20.04 3.34 -30.01
C VAL A 117 20.23 2.03 -30.79
N ILE A 118 19.51 0.97 -30.42
CA ILE A 118 19.55 -0.32 -31.13
C ILE A 118 19.03 -0.15 -32.56
N LYS A 119 17.85 0.45 -32.73
CA LYS A 119 17.24 0.72 -34.05
C LYS A 119 18.17 1.55 -34.95
N LYS A 120 18.83 2.57 -34.40
CA LYS A 120 19.80 3.38 -35.16
C LYS A 120 21.01 2.56 -35.63
N LYS A 121 21.53 1.66 -34.77
CA LYS A 121 22.64 0.76 -35.14
C LYS A 121 22.22 -0.26 -36.19
N GLU A 122 21.04 -0.85 -36.05
CA GLU A 122 20.47 -1.78 -37.03
C GLU A 122 20.24 -1.11 -38.38
N GLN A 123 19.64 0.09 -38.39
CA GLN A 123 19.45 0.87 -39.62
C GLN A 123 20.77 1.16 -40.33
N ALA A 124 21.80 1.61 -39.59
CA ALA A 124 23.12 1.88 -40.17
C ALA A 124 23.76 0.62 -40.79
N ALA A 125 23.57 -0.54 -40.15
CA ALA A 125 24.06 -1.82 -40.68
C ALA A 125 23.32 -2.23 -41.96
N TYR A 126 21.98 -2.07 -42.01
CA TYR A 126 21.20 -2.34 -43.22
C TYR A 126 21.58 -1.41 -44.37
N ASP A 127 21.77 -0.11 -44.10
CA ASP A 127 22.21 0.87 -45.09
C ASP A 127 23.59 0.50 -45.65
N GLU A 128 24.54 0.10 -44.80
CA GLU A 128 25.87 -0.36 -45.23
C GLU A 128 25.78 -1.61 -46.12
N MET A 129 24.97 -2.61 -45.75
CA MET A 129 24.76 -3.80 -46.56
C MET A 129 24.15 -3.46 -47.92
N GLY A 130 23.16 -2.56 -47.97
CA GLY A 130 22.56 -2.08 -49.22
C GLY A 130 23.57 -1.42 -50.15
N ILE A 131 24.45 -0.56 -49.61
CA ILE A 131 25.54 0.07 -50.37
C ILE A 131 26.52 -0.99 -50.89
N GLN A 132 26.92 -1.95 -50.06
CA GLN A 132 27.85 -3.01 -50.46
C GLN A 132 27.25 -3.89 -51.57
N GLN A 133 25.97 -4.28 -51.47
CA GLN A 133 25.27 -5.06 -52.49
C GLN A 133 25.18 -4.29 -53.81
N TYR A 134 24.80 -3.01 -53.76
CA TYR A 134 24.74 -2.14 -54.94
C TYR A 134 26.11 -2.04 -55.62
N ARG A 135 27.19 -1.82 -54.84
CA ARG A 135 28.57 -1.78 -55.36
C ARG A 135 28.97 -3.08 -56.06
N ARG A 136 28.69 -4.24 -55.44
CA ARG A 136 28.99 -5.55 -56.03
C ARG A 136 28.30 -5.75 -57.36
N ARG A 137 27.00 -5.41 -57.45
CA ARG A 137 26.22 -5.52 -58.68
C ARG A 137 26.77 -4.63 -59.80
N LYS A 138 27.11 -3.38 -59.48
CA LYS A 138 27.72 -2.42 -60.41
C LYS A 138 29.06 -2.91 -60.97
N ILE A 139 29.85 -3.63 -60.17
CA ILE A 139 31.12 -4.22 -60.58
C ILE A 139 30.90 -5.43 -61.49
N SER A 140 29.87 -6.25 -61.27
CA SER A 140 29.57 -7.41 -62.12
C SER A 140 28.90 -7.07 -63.47
N GLU A 141 28.35 -5.87 -63.60
CA GLU A 141 27.69 -5.39 -64.84
C GLU A 141 28.67 -4.67 -65.80
N ASN A 142 29.91 -4.40 -65.37
CA ASN A 142 31.00 -3.86 -66.19
C ASN A 142 32.02 -4.95 -66.52
#